data_AF-A0A4V0I687-F1
#
_entry.id   AF-A0A4V0I687-F1
#
_cell.length_a   1.000
_cell.length_b   1.000
_cell.length_c   1.000
_cell.angle_alpha   90.00
_cell.angle_beta   90.00
_cell.angle_gamma   90.00
#
_symmetry.space_group_name_H-M   'P 1'
#
loop_
_entity.id
_entity.type
_entity.pdbx_description
1 polymer ?
#
loop_
_entity_poly.entity_id
_entity_poly.type
_entity_poly.pdbx_seq_one_letter_code
_entity_poly.pdbx_strand_id
1 'polypeptide(L)'
;MDVALLRSWLALPPGPWPPDHYALLGLDRDATDPAAIEAVVLAKMDHLRSHQLRHPDLVTEGMNRLAQALVCLTDPAARATYDAGLGPSPPRPPQPLEVPFVPGLGPPEPGPPADTLPVRPAYVLVPDERPAYVVVPDDPPAAPEPEPLPLPRAARRPRTRRELFARLALLRRVRAAWHTLRPVLADPGEPLNRPAAVLALLEAVADLQPLLRRYGDDLPEGAGALVSVLVRQRFVLPTFRTLLPDQRRALSLDWSRGELFLRGEHDRLRELVRAGRPLRGRDRRGARLVRWAVRTPELVPVVLAVAWVVVALLRARGGQ
;
A
#
# COMPACT_ATOMS: atom_id res chain seq x y z
N MET A 1 22.88 11.99 -16.90
CA MET A 1 22.42 10.64 -17.32
C MET A 1 22.76 10.47 -18.78
N ASP A 2 23.41 9.37 -19.14
CA ASP A 2 23.82 9.09 -20.52
C ASP A 2 22.66 8.50 -21.33
N VAL A 3 21.68 9.35 -21.66
CA VAL A 3 20.42 8.95 -22.30
C VAL A 3 20.64 8.37 -23.70
N ALA A 4 21.70 8.80 -24.40
CA ALA A 4 22.08 8.26 -25.70
C ALA A 4 22.36 6.75 -25.63
N LEU A 5 23.02 6.30 -24.56
CA LEU A 5 23.34 4.90 -24.33
C LEU A 5 22.06 4.07 -24.08
N LEU A 6 21.14 4.56 -23.26
CA LEU A 6 19.86 3.89 -23.02
C LEU A 6 19.00 3.80 -24.30
N ARG A 7 18.98 4.85 -25.12
CA ARG A 7 18.30 4.82 -26.43
C ARG A 7 18.88 3.76 -27.35
N SER A 8 20.21 3.58 -27.34
CA SER A 8 20.88 2.57 -28.16
C SER A 8 20.45 1.15 -27.77
N TRP A 9 20.35 0.84 -26.46
CA TRP A 9 19.88 -0.47 -25.99
C TRP A 9 18.41 -0.71 -26.31
N LEU A 10 17.59 0.34 -26.32
CA LEU A 10 16.17 0.24 -26.66
C LEU A 10 15.90 0.29 -28.18
N ALA A 11 16.95 0.40 -28.99
CA ALA A 11 16.89 0.57 -30.44
C ALA A 11 16.01 1.74 -30.90
N LEU A 12 16.09 2.88 -30.19
CA LEU A 12 15.28 4.06 -30.47
C LEU A 12 15.98 5.02 -31.43
N PRO A 13 15.25 5.64 -32.37
CA PRO A 13 15.79 6.70 -33.22
C PRO A 13 16.26 7.90 -32.38
N PRO A 14 17.14 8.78 -32.89
CA PRO A 14 17.47 10.03 -32.20
C PRO A 14 16.22 10.92 -32.06
N GLY A 15 16.09 11.60 -30.93
CA GLY A 15 14.90 12.43 -30.65
C GLY A 15 14.80 12.88 -29.19
N PRO A 16 13.72 13.56 -28.80
CA PRO A 16 13.49 13.98 -27.42
C PRO A 16 13.35 12.78 -26.49
N TRP A 17 13.75 12.97 -25.22
CA TRP A 17 13.53 12.00 -24.15
C TRP A 17 12.68 12.65 -23.05
N PRO A 18 11.68 11.95 -22.48
CA PRO A 18 11.29 10.57 -22.78
C PRO A 18 10.54 10.44 -24.12
N PRO A 19 10.70 9.32 -24.84
CA PRO A 19 9.90 9.00 -26.02
C PRO A 19 8.45 8.70 -25.61
N ASP A 20 7.54 8.76 -26.57
CA ASP A 20 6.18 8.27 -26.37
C ASP A 20 6.15 6.74 -26.17
N HIS A 21 5.07 6.21 -25.56
CA HIS A 21 4.95 4.78 -25.27
C HIS A 21 5.01 3.88 -26.52
N TYR A 22 4.56 4.36 -27.68
CA TYR A 22 4.57 3.59 -28.93
C TYR A 22 5.98 3.52 -29.53
N ALA A 23 6.66 4.67 -29.60
CA ALA A 23 8.05 4.79 -30.01
C ALA A 23 8.98 4.01 -29.10
N LEU A 24 8.73 3.99 -27.78
CA LEU A 24 9.49 3.21 -26.81
C LEU A 24 9.47 1.70 -27.15
N LEU A 25 8.30 1.19 -27.55
CA LEU A 25 8.11 -0.20 -27.92
C LEU A 25 8.45 -0.50 -29.39
N GLY A 26 8.51 0.53 -30.24
CA GLY A 26 8.65 0.37 -31.69
C GLY A 26 7.38 -0.18 -32.34
N LEU A 27 6.21 0.16 -31.79
CA LEU A 27 4.90 -0.30 -32.26
C LEU A 27 4.14 0.84 -32.93
N ASP A 28 3.33 0.50 -33.94
CA ASP A 28 2.36 1.42 -34.52
C ASP A 28 1.18 1.66 -33.54
N ARG A 29 0.57 2.86 -33.61
CA ARG A 29 -0.59 3.21 -32.77
C ARG A 29 -1.80 2.30 -32.99
N ASP A 30 -1.88 1.67 -34.16
CA ASP A 30 -2.94 0.74 -34.55
C ASP A 30 -2.72 -0.69 -34.04
N ALA A 31 -1.60 -0.97 -33.37
CA ALA A 31 -1.34 -2.28 -32.77
C ALA A 31 -2.20 -2.47 -31.51
N THR A 32 -3.22 -3.33 -31.59
CA THR A 32 -4.25 -3.45 -30.52
C THR A 32 -4.06 -4.65 -29.60
N ASP A 33 -3.30 -5.67 -30.01
CA ASP A 33 -3.19 -6.91 -29.24
C ASP A 33 -2.37 -6.72 -27.94
N PRO A 34 -2.99 -6.83 -26.75
CA PRO A 34 -2.29 -6.68 -25.47
C PRO A 34 -1.19 -7.74 -25.29
N ALA A 35 -1.39 -8.95 -25.81
CA ALA A 35 -0.41 -10.04 -25.69
C ALA A 35 0.86 -9.74 -26.49
N ALA A 36 0.71 -9.15 -27.68
CA ALA A 36 1.85 -8.70 -28.48
C ALA A 36 2.62 -7.57 -27.79
N ILE A 37 1.91 -6.62 -27.15
CA ILE A 37 2.52 -5.52 -26.38
C ILE A 37 3.34 -6.09 -25.22
N GLU A 38 2.77 -7.03 -24.46
CA GLU A 38 3.44 -7.67 -23.33
C GLU A 38 4.71 -8.41 -23.77
N ALA A 39 4.63 -9.20 -24.85
CA ALA A 39 5.77 -9.93 -25.39
C ALA A 39 6.93 -8.99 -25.78
N VAL A 40 6.64 -7.87 -26.43
CA VAL A 40 7.66 -6.86 -26.81
C VAL A 40 8.28 -6.21 -25.59
N VAL A 41 7.48 -5.85 -24.58
CA VAL A 41 7.97 -5.27 -23.33
C VAL A 41 8.91 -6.24 -22.62
N LEU A 42 8.50 -7.51 -22.47
CA LEU A 42 9.31 -8.53 -21.79
C LEU A 42 10.65 -8.73 -22.49
N ALA A 43 10.66 -8.82 -23.83
CA ALA A 43 11.89 -8.94 -24.61
C ALA A 43 12.84 -7.75 -24.38
N LYS A 44 12.32 -6.52 -24.34
CA LYS A 44 13.12 -5.31 -24.07
C LYS A 44 13.63 -5.27 -22.63
N MET A 45 12.81 -5.67 -21.66
CA MET A 45 13.22 -5.76 -20.24
C MET A 45 14.35 -6.77 -20.05
N ASP A 46 14.27 -7.93 -20.69
CA ASP A 46 15.33 -8.94 -20.65
C ASP A 46 16.62 -8.45 -21.31
N HIS A 47 16.54 -7.71 -22.41
CA HIS A 47 17.71 -7.08 -23.01
C HIS A 47 18.39 -6.09 -22.04
N LEU A 48 17.63 -5.22 -21.38
CA LEU A 48 18.15 -4.24 -20.41
C LEU A 48 18.82 -4.88 -19.19
N ARG A 49 18.34 -6.05 -18.73
CA ARG A 49 18.93 -6.77 -17.58
C ARG A 49 20.40 -7.10 -17.80
N SER A 50 20.84 -7.34 -19.04
CA SER A 50 22.26 -7.61 -19.36
C SER A 50 23.20 -6.43 -19.04
N HIS A 51 22.66 -5.22 -18.92
CA HIS A 51 23.42 -3.99 -18.64
C HIS A 51 23.33 -3.55 -17.16
N GLN A 52 22.54 -4.24 -16.33
CA GLN A 52 22.19 -3.82 -14.97
C GLN A 52 23.40 -3.66 -14.03
N LEU A 53 24.43 -4.50 -14.18
CA LEU A 53 25.63 -4.43 -13.34
C LEU A 53 26.53 -3.23 -13.68
N ARG A 54 26.54 -2.80 -14.95
CA ARG A 54 27.40 -1.71 -15.42
C ARG A 54 26.72 -0.34 -15.29
N HIS A 55 25.41 -0.29 -15.50
CA HIS A 55 24.65 0.95 -15.52
C HIS A 55 23.29 0.80 -14.81
N PRO A 56 23.28 0.59 -13.48
CA PRO A 56 22.06 0.29 -12.72
C PRO A 56 21.00 1.40 -12.82
N ASP A 57 21.43 2.66 -12.80
CA ASP A 57 20.53 3.83 -12.88
C ASP A 57 19.83 3.92 -14.24
N LEU A 58 20.57 3.72 -15.35
CA LEU A 58 20.01 3.76 -16.71
C LEU A 58 19.05 2.61 -16.95
N VAL A 59 19.41 1.41 -16.49
CA VAL A 59 18.54 0.23 -16.61
C VAL A 59 17.26 0.43 -15.80
N THR A 60 17.35 0.99 -14.60
CA THR A 60 16.16 1.24 -13.76
C THR A 60 15.23 2.26 -14.42
N GLU A 61 15.77 3.35 -14.99
CA GLU A 61 14.95 4.28 -15.78
C GLU A 61 14.28 3.57 -16.95
N GLY A 62 15.02 2.79 -17.76
CA GLY A 62 14.47 2.06 -18.90
C GLY A 62 13.36 1.07 -18.50
N MET A 63 13.59 0.30 -17.44
CA MET A 63 12.62 -0.67 -16.91
C MET A 63 11.34 0.00 -16.42
N ASN A 64 11.47 1.14 -15.72
CA ASN A 64 10.31 1.90 -15.26
C ASN A 64 9.48 2.45 -16.43
N ARG A 65 10.13 2.93 -17.49
CA ARG A 65 9.44 3.42 -18.70
C ARG A 65 8.72 2.30 -19.45
N LEU A 66 9.37 1.14 -19.59
CA LEU A 66 8.75 -0.04 -20.20
C LEU A 66 7.53 -0.52 -19.39
N ALA A 67 7.62 -0.51 -18.06
CA ALA A 67 6.49 -0.86 -17.20
C ALA A 67 5.33 0.15 -17.32
N GLN A 68 5.62 1.45 -17.40
CA GLN A 68 4.61 2.49 -17.64
C GLN A 68 3.92 2.31 -19.00
N ALA A 69 4.69 2.01 -20.06
CA ALA A 69 4.14 1.73 -21.38
C ALA A 69 3.24 0.50 -21.37
N LEU A 70 3.66 -0.59 -20.71
CA LEU A 70 2.86 -1.80 -20.59
C LEU A 70 1.50 -1.48 -19.94
N VAL A 71 1.51 -0.91 -18.74
CA VAL A 71 0.28 -0.59 -17.99
C VAL A 71 -0.65 0.32 -18.79
N CYS A 72 -0.10 1.35 -19.43
CA CYS A 72 -0.87 2.32 -20.20
C CYS A 72 -1.50 1.70 -21.46
N LEU A 73 -0.79 0.80 -22.16
CA LEU A 73 -1.21 0.29 -23.46
C LEU A 73 -2.03 -1.01 -23.38
N THR A 74 -1.93 -1.77 -22.27
CA THR A 74 -2.75 -2.98 -22.05
C THR A 74 -4.14 -2.68 -21.49
N ASP A 75 -4.33 -1.57 -20.79
CA ASP A 75 -5.65 -1.13 -20.32
C ASP A 75 -6.35 -0.30 -21.41
N PRO A 76 -7.50 -0.75 -21.96
CA PRO A 76 -8.20 -0.04 -23.02
C PRO A 76 -8.66 1.38 -22.62
N ALA A 77 -9.02 1.61 -21.35
CA ALA A 77 -9.47 2.93 -20.88
C ALA A 77 -8.29 3.91 -20.73
N ALA A 78 -7.19 3.45 -20.15
CA ALA A 78 -5.96 4.23 -20.04
C ALA A 78 -5.37 4.56 -21.41
N ARG A 79 -5.35 3.59 -22.32
CA ARG A 79 -4.91 3.76 -23.70
C ARG A 79 -5.73 4.81 -24.44
N ALA A 80 -7.06 4.72 -24.40
CA ALA A 80 -7.93 5.69 -25.07
C ALA A 80 -7.69 7.13 -24.57
N THR A 81 -7.50 7.29 -23.25
CA THR A 81 -7.19 8.59 -22.63
C THR A 81 -5.81 9.11 -23.07
N TYR A 82 -4.82 8.22 -23.14
CA TYR A 82 -3.47 8.56 -23.59
C TYR A 82 -3.43 8.93 -25.08
N ASP A 83 -4.14 8.18 -25.92
CA ASP A 83 -4.25 8.42 -27.36
C ASP A 83 -4.94 9.76 -27.66
N ALA A 84 -5.96 10.12 -26.88
CA ALA A 84 -6.62 11.43 -26.98
C ALA A 84 -5.66 12.60 -26.72
N GLY A 85 -4.64 12.41 -25.89
CA GLY A 85 -3.62 13.41 -25.58
C GLY A 85 -2.51 13.56 -26.63
N LEU A 86 -2.35 12.59 -27.53
CA LEU A 86 -1.24 12.53 -28.50
C LEU A 86 -1.53 13.24 -29.85
N GLY A 87 -2.73 13.81 -30.01
CA GLY A 87 -3.18 14.41 -31.27
C GLY A 87 -3.42 13.39 -32.39
N PRO A 88 -4.02 13.81 -33.53
CA PRO A 88 -4.31 12.91 -34.64
C PRO A 88 -3.05 12.22 -35.16
N SER A 89 -3.13 10.90 -35.37
CA SER A 89 -2.04 10.13 -35.96
C SER A 89 -1.69 10.73 -37.33
N PRO A 90 -0.39 10.90 -37.69
CA PRO A 90 -0.04 11.35 -39.03
C PRO A 90 -0.66 10.39 -40.07
N PRO A 91 -1.25 10.92 -41.15
CA PRO A 91 -1.88 10.09 -42.16
C PRO A 91 -0.85 9.11 -42.72
N ARG A 92 -1.16 7.81 -42.61
CA ARG A 92 -0.37 6.75 -43.22
C ARG A 92 -0.19 7.11 -44.70
N PRO A 93 1.04 7.19 -45.25
CA PRO A 93 1.19 7.34 -46.68
C PRO A 93 0.46 6.17 -47.36
N PRO A 94 -0.31 6.41 -48.43
CA PRO A 94 -1.05 5.35 -49.10
C PRO A 94 -0.04 4.27 -49.50
N GLN A 95 -0.13 3.10 -48.87
CA GLN A 95 0.62 1.96 -49.32
C GLN A 95 0.09 1.64 -50.72
N PRO A 96 0.94 1.59 -51.75
CA PRO A 96 0.50 1.09 -53.03
C PRO A 96 -0.01 -0.33 -52.79
N LEU A 97 -1.30 -0.54 -53.04
CA LEU A 97 -1.85 -1.88 -53.21
C LEU A 97 -1.10 -2.49 -54.39
N GLU A 98 -0.03 -3.23 -54.11
CA GLU A 98 0.57 -4.15 -55.07
C GLU A 98 -0.46 -5.25 -55.30
N VAL A 99 -1.37 -4.99 -56.23
CA VAL A 99 -2.16 -6.04 -56.86
C VAL A 99 -1.13 -6.91 -57.57
N PRO A 100 -0.93 -8.19 -57.20
CA PRO A 100 -0.01 -9.04 -57.92
C PRO A 100 -0.50 -9.13 -59.36
N PHE A 101 0.24 -8.51 -60.27
CA PHE A 101 0.02 -8.65 -61.70
C PHE A 101 0.34 -10.11 -62.05
N VAL A 102 -0.70 -10.91 -62.25
CA VAL A 102 -0.58 -12.26 -62.79
C VAL A 102 -0.33 -12.11 -64.29
N PRO A 103 0.87 -12.44 -64.82
CA PRO A 103 1.12 -12.38 -66.25
C PRO A 103 0.35 -13.53 -66.91
N GLY A 104 -0.71 -13.22 -67.65
CA GLY A 104 -1.51 -14.24 -68.34
C GLY A 104 -2.96 -13.88 -68.68
N LEU A 105 -3.48 -12.73 -68.26
CA LEU A 105 -4.76 -12.26 -68.78
C LEU A 105 -4.57 -11.71 -70.20
N GLY A 106 -4.92 -12.53 -71.19
CA GLY A 106 -5.15 -12.07 -72.55
C GLY A 106 -6.26 -11.00 -72.62
N PRO A 107 -6.44 -10.36 -73.79
CA PRO A 107 -7.45 -9.32 -73.97
C PRO A 107 -8.84 -9.83 -73.55
N PRO A 108 -9.69 -8.98 -72.92
CA PRO A 108 -11.01 -9.41 -72.48
C PRO A 108 -11.84 -9.84 -73.70
N GLU A 109 -12.25 -11.11 -73.70
CA GLU A 109 -13.30 -11.55 -74.62
C GLU A 109 -14.58 -10.73 -74.38
N PRO A 110 -15.33 -10.39 -75.44
CA PRO A 110 -16.63 -9.74 -75.29
C PRO A 110 -17.57 -10.69 -74.55
N GLY A 111 -17.97 -10.29 -73.35
CA GLY A 111 -18.84 -11.09 -72.48
C GLY A 111 -20.21 -11.37 -73.13
N PRO A 112 -20.87 -12.48 -72.76
CA PRO A 112 -22.19 -12.84 -73.26
C PRO A 112 -23.28 -11.85 -72.80
N PRO A 113 -24.42 -11.78 -73.52
CA PRO A 113 -25.51 -10.84 -73.22
C PRO A 113 -26.09 -11.05 -71.82
N ALA A 114 -26.44 -9.94 -71.18
CA ALA A 114 -26.72 -9.77 -69.76
C ALA A 114 -28.07 -10.34 -69.24
N ASP A 115 -28.59 -11.44 -69.80
CA ASP A 115 -29.95 -11.89 -69.50
C ASP A 115 -30.07 -13.22 -68.72
N THR A 116 -28.97 -13.78 -68.21
CA THR A 116 -29.06 -14.98 -67.36
C THR A 116 -28.09 -14.94 -66.19
N LEU A 117 -28.33 -14.01 -65.25
CA LEU A 117 -27.86 -14.23 -63.88
C LEU A 117 -28.80 -15.23 -63.20
N PRO A 118 -28.32 -16.41 -62.73
CA PRO A 118 -29.12 -17.24 -61.86
C PRO A 118 -29.39 -16.46 -60.58
N VAL A 119 -30.68 -16.36 -60.24
CA VAL A 119 -31.15 -15.84 -58.96
C VAL A 119 -30.33 -16.53 -57.86
N ARG A 120 -29.46 -15.77 -57.19
CA ARG A 120 -28.75 -16.24 -55.99
C ARG A 120 -29.82 -16.78 -55.02
N PRO A 121 -29.71 -18.01 -54.51
CA PRO A 121 -30.60 -18.44 -53.45
C PRO A 121 -30.43 -17.44 -52.29
N ALA A 122 -31.55 -16.91 -51.82
CA ALA A 122 -31.59 -16.10 -50.62
C ALA A 122 -30.86 -16.88 -49.52
N TYR A 123 -29.80 -16.27 -48.98
CA TYR A 123 -29.09 -16.83 -47.84
C TYR A 123 -30.13 -17.09 -46.74
N VAL A 124 -30.34 -18.38 -46.44
CA VAL A 124 -31.06 -18.78 -45.23
C VAL A 124 -30.20 -18.25 -44.08
N LEU A 125 -30.72 -17.23 -43.40
CA LEU A 125 -30.20 -16.82 -42.10
C LEU A 125 -30.30 -18.03 -41.19
N VAL A 126 -29.19 -18.74 -41.04
CA VAL A 126 -29.00 -19.70 -39.95
C VAL A 126 -29.19 -18.88 -38.68
N PRO A 127 -30.20 -19.18 -37.84
CA PRO A 127 -30.31 -18.52 -36.55
C PRO A 127 -29.01 -18.76 -35.82
N ASP A 128 -28.35 -17.66 -35.46
CA ASP A 128 -27.19 -17.62 -34.61
C ASP A 128 -27.58 -18.29 -33.28
N GLU A 129 -27.35 -19.60 -33.18
CA GLU A 129 -27.29 -20.32 -31.91
C GLU A 129 -26.05 -19.80 -31.19
N ARG A 130 -26.15 -18.55 -30.73
CA ARG A 130 -25.27 -18.02 -29.71
C ARG A 130 -25.37 -19.03 -28.57
N PRO A 131 -24.26 -19.67 -28.14
CA PRO A 131 -24.31 -20.37 -26.88
C PRO A 131 -24.86 -19.37 -25.88
N ALA A 132 -25.97 -19.75 -25.22
CA ALA A 132 -26.57 -18.96 -24.18
C ALA A 132 -25.46 -18.72 -23.15
N TYR A 133 -24.81 -17.56 -23.25
CA TYR A 133 -24.03 -17.04 -22.16
C TYR A 133 -25.04 -16.96 -21.04
N VAL A 134 -24.79 -17.76 -20.01
CA VAL A 134 -25.50 -17.61 -18.76
C VAL A 134 -25.27 -16.15 -18.40
N VAL A 135 -26.32 -15.33 -18.55
CA VAL A 135 -26.39 -14.04 -17.91
C VAL A 135 -26.37 -14.37 -16.43
N VAL A 136 -25.15 -14.48 -15.88
CA VAL A 136 -24.95 -14.39 -14.45
C VAL A 136 -25.56 -13.03 -14.13
N PRO A 137 -26.64 -12.98 -13.33
CA PRO A 137 -27.22 -11.72 -12.94
C PRO A 137 -26.09 -10.83 -12.42
N ASP A 138 -26.05 -9.60 -12.91
CA ASP A 138 -25.18 -8.52 -12.43
C ASP A 138 -25.63 -8.07 -11.02
N ASP A 139 -26.06 -9.02 -10.18
CA ASP A 139 -26.00 -8.83 -8.75
C ASP A 139 -24.50 -8.87 -8.44
N PRO A 140 -23.88 -7.72 -8.07
CA PRO A 140 -22.53 -7.75 -7.54
C PRO A 140 -22.54 -8.83 -6.46
N PRO A 141 -21.64 -9.83 -6.51
CA PRO A 141 -21.62 -10.87 -5.48
C PRO A 141 -21.67 -10.14 -4.17
N ALA A 142 -22.77 -10.35 -3.41
CA ALA A 142 -23.06 -9.61 -2.21
C ALA A 142 -21.74 -9.52 -1.46
N ALA A 143 -21.18 -8.29 -1.40
CA ALA A 143 -19.84 -8.08 -0.88
C ALA A 143 -19.77 -8.91 0.39
N PRO A 144 -18.84 -9.90 0.50
CA PRO A 144 -18.89 -10.89 1.54
C PRO A 144 -19.17 -10.14 2.83
N GLU A 145 -20.33 -10.43 3.41
CA GLU A 145 -20.87 -9.74 4.57
C GLU A 145 -19.67 -9.53 5.50
N PRO A 146 -19.25 -8.27 5.77
CA PRO A 146 -17.92 -7.99 6.25
C PRO A 146 -17.70 -8.88 7.45
N GLU A 147 -16.84 -9.90 7.27
CA GLU A 147 -16.56 -10.87 8.32
C GLU A 147 -16.29 -10.02 9.55
N PRO A 148 -17.08 -10.17 10.63
CA PRO A 148 -17.01 -9.26 11.76
C PRO A 148 -15.56 -9.24 12.18
N LEU A 149 -14.92 -8.08 11.97
CA LEU A 149 -13.47 -7.91 12.10
C LEU A 149 -13.05 -8.66 13.36
N PRO A 150 -12.12 -9.64 13.26
CA PRO A 150 -11.75 -10.45 14.39
C PRO A 150 -11.51 -9.51 15.56
N LEU A 151 -12.32 -9.66 16.62
CA LEU A 151 -12.34 -8.74 17.74
C LEU A 151 -10.89 -8.47 18.13
N PRO A 152 -10.43 -7.20 18.12
CA PRO A 152 -9.03 -6.87 18.27
C PRO A 152 -8.48 -7.66 19.45
N ARG A 153 -7.50 -8.54 19.20
CA ARG A 153 -6.86 -9.38 20.23
C ARG A 153 -6.67 -8.50 21.45
N ALA A 154 -7.41 -8.79 22.52
CA ALA A 154 -7.61 -7.83 23.58
C ALA A 154 -6.24 -7.37 24.11
N ALA A 155 -5.86 -6.16 23.70
CA ALA A 155 -4.60 -5.54 24.07
C ALA A 155 -4.41 -5.74 25.57
N ARG A 156 -3.23 -6.24 25.98
CA ARG A 156 -2.99 -6.67 27.37
C ARG A 156 -3.39 -5.54 28.31
N ARG A 157 -4.49 -5.73 29.04
CA ARG A 157 -4.99 -4.71 29.97
C ARG A 157 -3.91 -4.46 31.02
N PRO A 158 -3.45 -3.21 31.21
CA PRO A 158 -2.42 -2.90 32.18
C PRO A 158 -2.91 -3.27 33.59
N ARG A 159 -2.10 -4.04 34.32
CA ARG A 159 -2.46 -4.60 35.62
C ARG A 159 -2.12 -3.65 36.77
N THR A 160 -1.18 -2.73 36.55
CA THR A 160 -0.73 -1.78 37.57
C THR A 160 -0.81 -0.32 37.11
N ARG A 161 -0.97 0.60 38.08
CA ARG A 161 -0.93 2.05 37.81
C ARG A 161 0.40 2.49 37.18
N ARG A 162 1.50 1.83 37.54
CA ARG A 162 2.83 2.08 36.94
C ARG A 162 2.86 1.68 35.46
N GLU A 163 2.28 0.52 35.11
CA GLU A 163 2.12 0.11 33.70
C GLU A 163 1.22 1.06 32.92
N LEU A 164 0.11 1.53 33.50
CA LEU A 164 -0.76 2.54 32.87
C LEU A 164 0.03 3.82 32.52
N PHE A 165 0.79 4.37 33.47
CA PHE A 165 1.60 5.56 33.22
C PHE A 165 2.74 5.30 32.24
N ALA A 166 3.40 4.14 32.32
CA ALA A 166 4.45 3.76 31.38
C ALA A 166 3.90 3.63 29.94
N ARG A 167 2.73 3.00 29.78
CA ARG A 167 2.02 2.88 28.50
C ARG A 167 1.59 4.24 27.97
N LEU A 168 1.04 5.12 28.82
CA LEU A 168 0.70 6.50 28.44
C LEU A 168 1.94 7.30 27.98
N ALA A 169 3.06 7.17 28.70
CA ALA A 169 4.32 7.82 28.33
C ALA A 169 4.88 7.28 27.00
N LEU A 170 4.83 5.97 26.78
CA LEU A 170 5.21 5.34 25.52
C LEU A 170 4.33 5.83 24.37
N LEU A 171 3.01 5.81 24.54
CA LEU A 171 2.05 6.25 23.53
C LEU A 171 2.22 7.72 23.18
N ARG A 172 2.52 8.58 24.15
CA ARG A 172 2.87 9.99 23.89
C ARG A 172 4.10 10.13 23.02
N ARG A 173 5.14 9.31 23.24
CA ARG A 173 6.35 9.30 22.40
C ARG A 173 6.05 8.78 20.99
N VAL A 174 5.31 7.68 20.88
CA VAL A 174 4.88 7.12 19.58
C VAL A 174 4.11 8.17 18.80
N ARG A 175 3.15 8.86 19.42
CA ARG A 175 2.34 9.89 18.75
C ARG A 175 3.16 11.10 18.31
N ALA A 176 4.14 11.53 19.11
CA ALA A 176 5.06 12.59 18.73
C ALA A 176 5.90 12.19 17.50
N ALA A 177 6.49 10.99 17.52
CA ALA A 177 7.25 10.46 16.37
C ALA A 177 6.36 10.11 15.16
N TRP A 178 5.07 9.82 15.36
CA TRP A 178 4.13 9.64 14.25
C TRP A 178 3.79 10.96 13.57
N HIS A 179 3.74 12.05 14.34
CA HIS A 179 3.44 13.39 13.83
C HIS A 179 4.60 13.97 13.02
N THR A 180 5.85 13.59 13.31
CA THR A 180 7.01 14.00 12.49
C THR A 180 6.97 13.43 11.08
N LEU A 181 6.21 12.35 10.82
CA LEU A 181 5.96 11.83 9.48
C LEU A 181 4.95 12.67 8.67
N ARG A 182 4.17 13.54 9.32
CA ARG A 182 3.09 14.32 8.69
C ARG A 182 3.52 15.07 7.44
N PRO A 183 4.66 15.81 7.41
CA PRO A 183 5.04 16.58 6.22
C PRO A 183 5.29 15.69 4.98
N VAL A 184 5.59 14.41 5.18
CA VAL A 184 5.93 13.47 4.11
C VAL A 184 4.74 12.59 3.73
N LEU A 185 3.92 12.20 4.70
CA LEU A 185 2.85 11.22 4.51
C LEU A 185 1.45 11.85 4.38
N ALA A 186 1.24 13.10 4.81
CA ALA A 186 -0.09 13.71 4.77
C ALA A 186 -0.49 14.17 3.37
N ASP A 187 0.47 14.54 2.52
CA ASP A 187 0.20 14.95 1.13
C ASP A 187 0.72 13.87 0.16
N PRO A 188 -0.15 13.08 -0.48
CA PRO A 188 0.26 12.05 -1.44
C PRO A 188 0.84 12.65 -2.74
N GLY A 189 0.56 13.92 -3.04
CA GLY A 189 1.02 14.62 -4.22
C GLY A 189 2.40 15.23 -4.08
N GLU A 190 2.91 15.40 -2.85
CA GLU A 190 4.21 16.03 -2.63
C GLU A 190 5.35 15.07 -3.03
N PRO A 191 6.15 15.41 -4.05
CA PRO A 191 7.21 14.52 -4.51
C PRO A 191 8.38 14.54 -3.53
N LEU A 192 8.91 13.36 -3.19
CA LEU A 192 10.03 13.18 -2.26
C LEU A 192 11.40 13.50 -2.90
N ASN A 193 11.42 14.51 -3.76
CA ASN A 193 12.57 14.95 -4.55
C ASN A 193 13.38 15.99 -3.78
N ARG A 194 12.77 16.65 -2.79
CA ARG A 194 13.41 17.66 -1.95
C ARG A 194 14.33 16.96 -0.94
N PRO A 195 15.62 17.31 -0.85
CA PRO A 195 16.54 16.75 0.14
C PRO A 195 16.04 16.90 1.58
N ALA A 196 15.36 18.01 1.89
CA ALA A 196 14.75 18.23 3.21
C ALA A 196 13.67 17.19 3.56
N ALA A 197 12.82 16.82 2.60
CA ALA A 197 11.77 15.81 2.80
C ALA A 197 12.37 14.40 2.99
N VAL A 198 13.45 14.09 2.26
CA VAL A 198 14.22 12.85 2.42
C VAL A 198 14.78 12.74 3.85
N LEU A 199 15.45 13.79 4.32
CA LEU A 199 16.04 13.81 5.66
C LEU A 199 14.97 13.74 6.75
N ALA A 200 13.88 14.49 6.61
CA ALA A 200 12.76 14.45 7.54
C ALA A 200 12.14 13.05 7.64
N LEU A 201 11.97 12.34 6.50
CA LEU A 201 11.47 10.97 6.52
C LEU A 201 12.43 10.02 7.24
N LEU A 202 13.74 10.12 6.96
CA LEU A 202 14.74 9.26 7.58
C LEU A 202 14.82 9.47 9.10
N GLU A 203 14.81 10.72 9.54
CA GLU A 203 14.80 11.09 10.97
C GLU A 203 13.53 10.57 11.66
N ALA A 204 12.37 10.81 11.07
CA ALA A 204 11.09 10.33 11.61
C ALA A 204 11.03 8.80 11.68
N VAL A 205 11.54 8.09 10.66
CA VAL A 205 11.64 6.62 10.66
C VAL A 205 12.59 6.14 11.76
N ALA A 206 13.75 6.77 11.92
CA ALA A 206 14.75 6.40 12.94
C ALA A 206 14.19 6.55 14.37
N ASP A 207 13.41 7.60 14.62
CA ASP A 207 12.75 7.82 15.91
C ASP A 207 11.58 6.86 16.16
N LEU A 208 10.79 6.59 15.12
CA LEU A 208 9.57 5.81 15.25
C LEU A 208 9.83 4.30 15.32
N GLN A 209 10.84 3.80 14.61
CA GLN A 209 11.15 2.37 14.54
C GLN A 209 11.36 1.69 15.92
N PRO A 210 12.21 2.21 16.85
CA PRO A 210 12.39 1.59 18.16
C PRO A 210 11.12 1.65 19.03
N LEU A 211 10.30 2.70 18.84
CA LEU A 211 9.03 2.86 19.55
C LEU A 211 7.99 1.85 19.05
N LEU A 212 7.88 1.66 17.73
CA LEU A 212 6.99 0.66 17.13
C LEU A 212 7.41 -0.78 17.44
N ARG A 213 8.69 -1.06 17.64
CA ARG A 213 9.14 -2.39 18.13
C ARG A 213 8.68 -2.64 19.57
N ARG A 214 8.70 -1.61 20.42
CA ARG A 214 8.22 -1.71 21.81
C ARG A 214 6.69 -1.74 21.92
N TYR A 215 6.00 -1.10 20.98
CA TYR A 215 4.54 -1.02 20.93
C TYR A 215 3.89 -2.17 20.13
N GLY A 216 4.68 -2.91 19.35
CA GLY A 216 4.29 -3.61 18.12
C GLY A 216 3.22 -4.70 18.17
N ASP A 217 2.74 -5.09 19.35
CA ASP A 217 1.61 -6.03 19.50
C ASP A 217 0.27 -5.33 19.75
N ASP A 218 0.27 -4.02 20.03
CA ASP A 218 -0.92 -3.25 20.43
C ASP A 218 -1.49 -2.38 19.29
N LEU A 219 -0.88 -2.35 18.11
CA LEU A 219 -1.46 -1.67 16.93
C LEU A 219 -2.55 -2.57 16.33
N PRO A 220 -3.79 -2.09 16.18
CA PRO A 220 -4.88 -2.87 15.63
C PRO A 220 -4.61 -3.16 14.15
N GLU A 221 -5.08 -4.33 13.71
CA GLU A 221 -5.10 -4.68 12.30
C GLU A 221 -5.91 -3.62 11.53
N GLY A 222 -5.24 -2.88 10.65
CA GLY A 222 -5.85 -1.91 9.72
C GLY A 222 -5.65 -0.42 10.02
N ALA A 223 -5.12 -0.01 11.18
CA ALA A 223 -4.81 1.40 11.44
C ALA A 223 -3.30 1.64 11.58
N GLY A 224 -2.69 2.27 10.57
CA GLY A 224 -1.25 2.51 10.53
C GLY A 224 -0.44 1.26 10.17
N ALA A 225 -1.08 0.23 9.61
CA ALA A 225 -0.44 -1.04 9.28
C ALA A 225 0.58 -0.88 8.15
N LEU A 226 0.22 -0.19 7.06
CA LEU A 226 1.12 0.09 5.93
C LEU A 226 2.30 0.95 6.36
N VAL A 227 2.03 1.99 7.16
CA VAL A 227 3.09 2.86 7.71
C VAL A 227 4.02 2.05 8.62
N SER A 228 3.48 1.17 9.46
CA SER A 228 4.30 0.33 10.33
C SER A 228 5.18 -0.65 9.56
N VAL A 229 4.67 -1.24 8.47
CA VAL A 229 5.43 -2.09 7.57
C VAL A 229 6.54 -1.28 6.91
N LEU A 230 6.21 -0.11 6.36
CA LEU A 230 7.16 0.78 5.72
C LEU A 230 8.30 1.17 6.67
N VAL A 231 8.00 1.62 7.89
CA VAL A 231 9.00 2.05 8.90
C VAL A 231 9.89 0.89 9.37
N ARG A 232 9.40 -0.36 9.27
CA ARG A 232 10.18 -1.56 9.63
C ARG A 232 11.13 -2.02 8.53
N GLN A 233 10.94 -1.59 7.28
CA GLN A 233 11.81 -1.97 6.17
C GLN A 233 13.20 -1.33 6.30
N ARG A 234 14.23 -2.07 5.87
CA ARG A 234 15.64 -1.59 5.86
C ARG A 234 15.90 -0.53 4.80
N PHE A 235 15.06 -0.47 3.77
CA PHE A 235 15.22 0.38 2.58
C PHE A 235 14.01 1.29 2.36
N VAL A 236 13.62 2.05 3.38
CA VAL A 236 12.41 2.90 3.35
C VAL A 236 12.40 3.88 2.17
N LEU A 237 13.55 4.50 1.84
CA LEU A 237 13.63 5.49 0.78
C LEU A 237 13.41 4.91 -0.63
N PRO A 238 14.12 3.84 -1.06
CA PRO A 238 13.82 3.17 -2.31
C PRO A 238 12.36 2.74 -2.41
N THR A 239 11.82 2.08 -1.38
CA THR A 239 10.41 1.64 -1.37
C THR A 239 9.48 2.82 -1.59
N PHE A 240 9.64 3.90 -0.83
CA PHE A 240 8.78 5.07 -0.94
C PHE A 240 8.85 5.74 -2.32
N ARG A 241 10.05 5.85 -2.90
CA ARG A 241 10.24 6.43 -4.25
C ARG A 241 9.54 5.61 -5.33
N THR A 242 9.50 4.29 -5.19
CA THR A 242 8.81 3.38 -6.11
C THR A 242 7.30 3.33 -5.93
N LEU A 243 6.74 3.92 -4.87
CA LEU A 243 5.30 3.93 -4.65
C LEU A 243 4.58 4.73 -5.74
N LEU A 244 3.60 4.07 -6.37
CA LEU A 244 2.65 4.67 -7.31
C LEU A 244 1.78 5.73 -6.60
N PRO A 245 1.21 6.71 -7.31
CA PRO A 245 0.34 7.74 -6.72
C PRO A 245 -0.80 7.16 -5.86
N ASP A 246 -1.46 6.09 -6.31
CA ASP A 246 -2.54 5.44 -5.55
C ASP A 246 -2.04 4.73 -4.30
N GLN A 247 -0.84 4.15 -4.34
CA GLN A 247 -0.19 3.56 -3.16
C GLN A 247 0.19 4.63 -2.14
N ARG A 248 0.63 5.82 -2.59
CA ARG A 248 0.88 6.97 -1.71
C ARG A 248 -0.39 7.49 -1.06
N ARG A 249 -1.50 7.55 -1.82
CA ARG A 249 -2.83 7.87 -1.27
C ARG A 249 -3.26 6.86 -0.20
N ALA A 250 -3.10 5.56 -0.48
CA ALA A 250 -3.41 4.51 0.48
C ALA A 250 -2.55 4.62 1.75
N LEU A 251 -1.25 4.92 1.61
CA LEU A 251 -0.35 5.14 2.72
C LEU A 251 -0.71 6.39 3.54
N SER A 252 -1.13 7.48 2.89
CA SER A 252 -1.60 8.71 3.56
C SER A 252 -2.90 8.47 4.35
N LEU A 253 -3.84 7.72 3.77
CA LEU A 253 -5.07 7.30 4.45
C LEU A 253 -4.75 6.40 5.65
N ASP A 254 -3.86 5.43 5.50
CA ASP A 254 -3.42 4.55 6.59
C ASP A 254 -2.69 5.32 7.70
N TRP A 255 -1.83 6.29 7.34
CA TRP A 255 -1.20 7.20 8.30
C TRP A 255 -2.22 7.99 9.10
N SER A 256 -3.23 8.55 8.44
CA SER A 256 -4.32 9.32 9.07
C SER A 256 -5.16 8.45 10.01
N ARG A 257 -5.48 7.22 9.59
CA ARG A 257 -6.16 6.22 10.44
C ARG A 257 -5.33 5.87 11.67
N GLY A 258 -4.03 5.68 11.49
CA GLY A 258 -3.07 5.45 12.58
C GLY A 258 -3.05 6.62 13.57
N GLU A 259 -3.02 7.86 13.10
CA GLU A 259 -3.05 9.05 13.96
C GLU A 259 -4.34 9.12 14.80
N LEU A 260 -5.50 8.90 14.18
CA LEU A 260 -6.79 8.85 14.86
C LEU A 260 -6.83 7.77 15.93
N PHE A 261 -6.34 6.57 15.61
CA PHE A 261 -6.25 5.46 16.55
C PHE A 261 -5.35 5.80 17.76
N LEU A 262 -4.14 6.30 17.50
CA LEU A 262 -3.19 6.67 18.56
C LEU A 262 -3.73 7.79 19.46
N ARG A 263 -4.51 8.73 18.90
CA ARG A 263 -5.21 9.75 19.68
C ARG A 263 -6.31 9.13 20.56
N GLY A 264 -7.16 8.28 19.99
CA GLY A 264 -8.24 7.60 20.72
C GLY A 264 -7.72 6.73 21.87
N GLU A 265 -6.69 5.92 21.64
CA GLU A 265 -6.09 5.09 22.69
C GLU A 265 -5.42 5.95 23.79
N HIS A 266 -4.83 7.09 23.42
CA HIS A 266 -4.25 8.02 24.39
C HIS A 266 -5.32 8.62 25.30
N ASP A 267 -6.43 9.07 24.72
CA ASP A 267 -7.51 9.70 25.46
C ASP A 267 -8.22 8.66 26.34
N ARG A 268 -8.43 7.45 25.83
CA ARG A 268 -8.90 6.30 26.61
C ARG A 268 -8.00 5.97 27.79
N LEU A 269 -6.67 5.89 27.60
CA LEU A 269 -5.74 5.62 28.70
C LEU A 269 -5.74 6.77 29.73
N ARG A 270 -5.86 8.02 29.27
CA ARG A 270 -5.97 9.19 30.14
C ARG A 270 -7.26 9.16 30.95
N GLU A 271 -8.37 8.74 30.35
CA GLU A 271 -9.64 8.52 31.04
C GLU A 271 -9.52 7.39 32.06
N LEU A 272 -8.88 6.26 31.75
CA LEU A 272 -8.63 5.20 32.72
C LEU A 272 -7.79 5.68 33.91
N VAL A 273 -6.80 6.55 33.67
CA VAL A 273 -6.01 7.16 34.74
C VAL A 273 -6.84 8.13 35.59
N ARG A 274 -7.79 8.88 34.99
CA ARG A 274 -8.71 9.80 35.68
C ARG A 274 -9.81 9.06 36.45
N ALA A 275 -10.45 8.10 35.81
CA ALA A 275 -11.49 7.24 36.36
C ALA A 275 -10.94 6.30 37.44
N GLY A 276 -9.62 6.03 37.40
CA GLY A 276 -8.85 5.35 38.43
C GLY A 276 -8.76 6.11 39.75
N ARG A 277 -9.90 6.25 40.44
CA ARG A 277 -10.02 6.03 41.89
C ARG A 277 -9.15 4.82 42.28
N PRO A 278 -8.48 4.83 43.44
CA PRO A 278 -7.36 3.95 43.76
C PRO A 278 -7.68 2.49 43.41
N LEU A 279 -7.15 2.01 42.28
CA LEU A 279 -7.14 0.61 41.87
C LEU A 279 -6.68 -0.20 43.07
N ARG A 280 -7.64 -0.81 43.78
CA ARG A 280 -7.48 -1.56 45.03
C ARG A 280 -6.08 -1.41 45.61
N GLY A 281 -5.88 -0.33 46.35
CA GLY A 281 -4.83 -0.27 47.35
C GLY A 281 -5.12 -1.33 48.40
N ARG A 282 -4.97 -2.61 48.04
CA ARG A 282 -4.82 -3.69 49.02
C ARG A 282 -3.44 -3.48 49.61
N ASP A 283 -3.45 -2.60 50.60
CA ASP A 283 -2.50 -2.48 51.69
C ASP A 283 -1.05 -2.87 51.35
N ARG A 284 -0.34 -1.93 50.72
CA ARG A 284 1.12 -1.92 50.81
C ARG A 284 1.61 -1.85 52.26
N ARG A 285 0.74 -1.48 53.23
CA ARG A 285 1.02 -1.63 54.67
C ARG A 285 0.95 -3.10 55.09
N GLY A 286 -0.09 -3.83 54.71
CA GLY A 286 -0.21 -5.28 54.95
C GLY A 286 0.92 -6.11 54.34
N ALA A 287 1.32 -5.83 53.09
CA ALA A 287 2.42 -6.56 52.45
C ALA A 287 3.83 -6.20 52.98
N ARG A 288 3.99 -5.08 53.69
CA ARG A 288 5.20 -4.76 54.45
C ARG A 288 5.16 -5.39 55.84
N LEU A 289 4.01 -5.37 56.51
CA LEU A 289 3.81 -6.03 57.80
C LEU A 289 3.98 -7.54 57.71
N VAL A 290 3.44 -8.18 56.67
CA VAL A 290 3.62 -9.62 56.44
C VAL A 290 5.09 -9.95 56.12
N ARG A 291 5.77 -9.16 55.29
CA ARG A 291 7.21 -9.35 55.03
C ARG A 291 8.09 -9.04 56.24
N TRP A 292 7.71 -8.08 57.08
CA TRP A 292 8.39 -7.78 58.34
C TRP A 292 8.18 -8.93 59.34
N ALA A 293 6.94 -9.41 59.50
CA ALA A 293 6.61 -10.53 60.37
C ALA A 293 7.31 -11.84 59.98
N VAL A 294 7.44 -12.12 58.68
CA VAL A 294 8.20 -13.30 58.19
C VAL A 294 9.71 -13.17 58.42
N ARG A 295 10.25 -11.95 58.46
CA ARG A 295 11.70 -11.71 58.61
C ARG A 295 12.15 -11.60 60.06
N THR A 296 11.24 -11.31 60.99
CA THR A 296 11.49 -11.23 62.43
C THR A 296 10.34 -11.90 63.20
N PRO A 297 10.24 -13.26 63.18
CA PRO A 297 9.14 -13.97 63.84
C PRO A 297 9.14 -13.78 65.37
N GLU A 298 10.32 -13.55 65.96
CA GLU A 298 10.47 -13.39 67.42
C GLU A 298 9.84 -12.11 67.98
N LEU A 299 9.65 -11.08 67.14
CA LEU A 299 9.06 -9.80 67.56
C LEU A 299 7.54 -9.76 67.42
N VAL A 300 6.94 -10.73 66.70
CA VAL A 300 5.49 -10.84 66.52
C VAL A 300 4.74 -10.95 67.86
N PRO A 301 5.13 -11.81 68.82
CA PRO A 301 4.43 -11.89 70.12
C PRO A 301 4.55 -10.60 70.93
N VAL A 302 5.69 -9.89 70.86
CA VAL A 302 5.90 -8.63 71.59
C VAL A 302 4.96 -7.54 71.08
N VAL A 303 4.83 -7.41 69.75
CA VAL A 303 3.92 -6.42 69.15
C VAL A 303 2.46 -6.75 69.47
N LEU A 304 2.08 -8.03 69.48
CA LEU A 304 0.74 -8.46 69.88
C LEU A 304 0.46 -8.16 71.36
N ALA A 305 1.42 -8.41 72.25
CA ALA A 305 1.29 -8.12 73.68
C ALA A 305 1.09 -6.61 73.93
N VAL A 306 1.90 -5.76 73.28
CA VAL A 306 1.76 -4.30 73.39
C VAL A 306 0.40 -3.83 72.85
N ALA A 307 -0.04 -4.35 71.70
CA ALA A 307 -1.35 -4.02 71.15
C ALA A 307 -2.49 -4.41 72.10
N TRP A 308 -2.38 -5.56 72.75
CA TRP A 308 -3.37 -6.03 73.71
C TRP A 308 -3.46 -5.14 74.95
N VAL A 309 -2.31 -4.71 75.49
CA VAL A 309 -2.24 -3.76 76.62
C VAL A 309 -2.88 -2.43 76.26
N VAL A 310 -2.62 -1.92 75.05
CA VAL A 310 -3.24 -0.66 74.57
C VAL A 310 -4.76 -0.80 74.46
N VAL A 311 -5.27 -1.91 73.93
CA VAL A 311 -6.72 -2.16 73.83
C VAL A 311 -7.36 -2.28 75.22
N ALA A 312 -6.70 -2.94 76.18
CA ALA A 312 -7.17 -3.04 77.54
C ALA A 312 -7.26 -1.66 78.24
N LEU A 313 -6.24 -0.82 78.07
CA LEU A 313 -6.22 0.56 78.59
C LEU A 313 -7.31 1.44 77.98
N LEU A 314 -7.58 1.29 76.67
CA LEU A 314 -8.64 2.04 76.00
C LEU A 314 -10.03 1.61 76.46
N ARG A 315 -10.26 0.31 76.69
CA ARG A 315 -11.53 -0.19 77.26
C ARG A 315 -11.75 0.29 78.69
N ALA A 316 -10.71 0.31 79.51
CA ALA A 316 -10.79 0.79 80.88
C ALA A 316 -11.18 2.29 80.96
N ARG A 317 -10.80 3.10 79.97
CA ARG A 317 -11.15 4.53 79.90
C ARG A 317 -12.52 4.83 79.32
N GLY A 318 -13.11 3.92 78.55
CA GLY A 318 -14.41 4.13 77.89
C GLY A 318 -15.63 3.68 78.71
N GLY A 319 -15.42 3.11 79.90
CA GLY A 319 -16.48 2.58 80.77
C GLY A 319 -16.76 3.41 82.03
N GLN A 320 -16.31 4.67 82.07
CA GLN A 320 -16.66 5.65 83.11
C GLN A 320 -17.63 6.69 82.57
#